data_AF-A0A9X0WCQ2-F1
#
_entry.id   AF-A0A9X0WCQ2-F1
#
_cell.length_a   1.000
_cell.length_b   1.000
_cell.length_c   1.000
_cell.angle_alpha   90.00
_cell.angle_beta   90.00
_cell.angle_gamma   90.00
#
_symmetry.space_group_name_H-M   'P 1'
#
loop_
_entity.id
_entity.type
_entity.pdbx_description
1 polymer ?
#
loop_
_entity_poly.entity_id
_entity_poly.type
_entity_poly.pdbx_seq_one_letter_code
_entity_poly.pdbx_strand_id
1 'polypeptide(L)'
;MRDEYDFTNSQRGAIVKSNKERITIRLDPDIIEWFRARVSGGGNDQTLINEALREHMERQSGADFKSTLRRVLREEFTAANL
;
A
#
# COMPACT_ATOMS: atom_id res chain seq x y z
N MET A 1 -2.79 35.62 18.26
CA MET A 1 -3.76 34.60 17.77
C MET A 1 -5.15 35.18 17.97
N ARG A 2 -6.14 34.82 17.12
CA ARG A 2 -7.53 35.25 17.34
C ARG A 2 -8.20 34.29 18.32
N ASP A 3 -9.02 34.84 19.19
CA ASP A 3 -9.68 34.09 20.26
C ASP A 3 -10.82 33.18 19.74
N GLU A 4 -11.38 33.49 18.57
CA GLU A 4 -12.45 32.67 17.97
C GLU A 4 -12.39 32.68 16.44
N TYR A 5 -12.65 31.51 15.85
CA TYR A 5 -12.73 31.31 14.41
C TYR A 5 -14.15 30.85 14.06
N ASP A 6 -14.81 31.63 13.20
CA ASP A 6 -16.13 31.31 12.65
C ASP A 6 -15.98 30.34 11.46
N PHE A 7 -16.49 29.11 11.64
CA PHE A 7 -16.47 28.05 10.63
C PHE A 7 -17.85 27.80 10.00
N THR A 8 -18.82 28.70 10.18
CA THR A 8 -20.22 28.50 9.77
C THR A 8 -20.37 28.24 8.26
N ASN A 9 -19.46 28.76 7.43
CA ASN A 9 -19.42 28.54 5.97
C ASN A 9 -18.27 27.63 5.50
N SER A 10 -17.65 26.88 6.41
CA SER A 10 -16.54 25.99 6.05
C SER A 10 -17.04 24.69 5.44
N GLN A 11 -16.68 24.44 4.18
CA GLN A 11 -16.94 23.17 3.52
C GLN A 11 -15.93 22.11 3.99
N ARG A 12 -16.40 21.05 4.66
CA ARG A 12 -15.54 19.90 5.02
C ARG A 12 -15.02 19.28 3.73
N GLY A 13 -13.70 19.31 3.53
CA GLY A 13 -13.04 18.62 2.41
C GLY A 13 -13.39 17.13 2.39
N ALA A 14 -13.39 16.51 1.21
CA ALA A 14 -13.66 15.09 1.06
C ALA A 14 -12.76 14.29 2.00
N ILE A 15 -13.36 13.56 2.95
CA ILE A 15 -12.64 12.63 3.81
C ILE A 15 -12.21 11.48 2.89
N VAL A 16 -11.01 11.57 2.33
CA VAL A 16 -10.41 10.50 1.53
C VAL A 16 -10.30 9.29 2.47
N LYS A 17 -11.02 8.21 2.16
CA LYS A 17 -10.81 6.93 2.85
C LYS A 17 -9.37 6.52 2.62
N SER A 18 -8.61 6.36 3.69
CA SER A 18 -7.27 5.78 3.60
C SER A 18 -7.40 4.33 3.15
N ASN A 19 -6.80 3.98 2.02
CA ASN A 19 -6.66 2.59 1.56
C ASN A 19 -5.62 1.80 2.38
N LYS A 20 -5.05 2.40 3.44
CA LYS A 20 -4.07 1.80 4.33
C LYS A 20 -4.71 1.54 5.69
N GLU A 21 -4.63 0.30 6.15
CA GLU A 21 -5.02 -0.08 7.50
C GLU A 21 -3.88 0.24 8.49
N ARG A 22 -4.21 0.86 9.63
CA ARG A 22 -3.24 1.16 10.69
C ARG A 22 -3.15 -0.03 11.63
N ILE A 23 -2.02 -0.73 11.59
CA ILE A 23 -1.71 -1.82 12.51
C ILE A 23 -0.54 -1.45 13.43
N THR A 24 -0.44 -2.10 14.58
CA THR A 24 0.72 -1.99 15.48
C THR A 24 1.60 -3.23 15.27
N ILE A 25 2.80 -3.04 14.72
CA ILE A 25 3.79 -4.10 14.51
C ILE A 25 5.12 -3.70 15.15
N ARG A 26 5.91 -4.69 15.59
CA ARG A 26 7.29 -4.49 16.03
C ARG A 26 8.22 -4.80 14.87
N LEU A 27 9.18 -3.93 14.62
CA LEU A 27 10.26 -4.10 13.64
C LEU A 27 11.58 -3.87 14.37
N ASP A 28 12.63 -4.55 13.92
CA ASP A 28 13.96 -4.38 14.50
C ASP A 28 14.51 -2.96 14.22
N PRO A 29 15.30 -2.38 15.15
CA PRO A 29 15.77 -1.01 15.03
C PRO A 29 16.61 -0.76 13.76
N ASP A 30 17.43 -1.74 13.37
CA ASP A 30 18.30 -1.68 12.19
C ASP A 30 17.50 -1.64 10.88
N ILE A 31 16.39 -2.39 10.79
CA ILE A 31 15.45 -2.33 9.66
C ILE A 31 14.89 -0.91 9.54
N ILE A 32 14.46 -0.32 10.67
CA ILE A 32 13.91 1.04 10.69
C ILE A 32 14.96 2.06 10.23
N GLU A 33 16.19 1.96 10.74
CA GLU A 33 17.29 2.85 10.35
C GLU A 33 17.65 2.71 8.86
N TRP A 34 17.65 1.49 8.33
CA TRP A 34 17.94 1.22 6.93
C TRP A 34 16.93 1.89 5.99
N PHE A 35 15.64 1.84 6.33
CA PHE A 35 14.60 2.52 5.54
C PHE A 35 14.66 4.04 5.71
N ARG A 36 14.88 4.55 6.94
CA ARG A 36 15.06 5.98 7.21
C ARG A 36 16.19 6.60 6.41
N ALA A 37 17.32 5.91 6.32
CA ALA A 37 18.49 6.38 5.58
C ALA A 37 18.20 6.56 4.07
N ARG A 38 17.21 5.85 3.51
CA ARG A 38 16.82 5.93 2.09
C ARG A 38 15.86 7.07 1.78
N VAL A 39 15.28 7.69 2.79
CA VAL A 39 14.34 8.81 2.66
C VAL A 39 15.01 10.10 3.14
N SER A 40 16.21 10.34 2.62
CA SER A 40 16.96 11.57 2.80
C SER A 40 16.22 12.75 2.16
N GLY A 41 15.37 13.44 2.92
CA GLY A 41 14.68 14.65 2.47
C GLY A 41 13.19 14.78 2.82
N GLY A 42 12.63 13.92 3.68
CA GLY A 42 11.25 14.07 4.17
C GLY A 42 10.21 13.18 3.47
N GLY A 43 10.64 12.10 2.84
CA GLY A 43 9.71 11.05 2.38
C GLY A 43 9.28 10.13 3.53
N ASN A 44 8.35 9.22 3.22
CA ASN A 44 7.70 8.35 4.21
C ASN A 44 8.31 6.94 4.21
N ASP A 45 9.02 6.57 5.30
CA ASP A 45 9.57 5.22 5.54
C ASP A 45 8.51 4.11 5.31
N GLN A 46 7.26 4.37 5.67
CA GLN A 46 6.15 3.43 5.53
C GLN A 46 5.90 3.04 4.07
N THR A 47 6.13 3.95 3.12
CA THR A 47 5.93 3.67 1.69
C THR A 47 6.92 2.61 1.23
N LEU A 48 8.21 2.78 1.57
CA LEU A 48 9.26 1.83 1.19
C LEU A 48 9.08 0.46 1.89
N ILE A 49 8.70 0.46 3.16
CA ILE A 49 8.40 -0.77 3.89
C ILE A 49 7.25 -1.53 3.21
N ASN A 50 6.15 -0.83 2.87
CA ASN A 50 5.02 -1.46 2.20
C ASN A 50 5.38 -1.95 0.78
N GLU A 51 6.22 -1.23 0.05
CA GLU A 51 6.71 -1.66 -1.26
C GLU A 51 7.55 -2.93 -1.16
N ALA A 52 8.49 -2.99 -0.22
CA ALA A 52 9.30 -4.19 0.01
C ALA A 52 8.43 -5.41 0.40
N LEU A 53 7.37 -5.19 1.20
CA LEU A 53 6.40 -6.24 1.53
C LEU A 53 5.60 -6.69 0.29
N ARG A 54 5.19 -5.77 -0.59
CA ARG A 54 4.52 -6.12 -1.85
C ARG A 54 5.44 -6.92 -2.77
N GLU A 55 6.70 -6.49 -2.94
CA GLU A 55 7.68 -7.24 -3.73
C GLU A 55 7.93 -8.64 -3.15
N HIS A 56 7.94 -8.77 -1.82
CA HIS A 56 8.03 -10.07 -1.17
C HIS A 56 6.80 -10.92 -1.49
N MET A 57 5.60 -10.37 -1.35
CA MET A 57 4.35 -11.05 -1.73
C MET A 57 4.38 -11.45 -3.20
N GLU A 58 4.77 -10.57 -4.12
CA GLU A 58 4.83 -10.87 -5.55
C GLU A 58 5.88 -11.92 -5.90
N ARG A 59 7.00 -12.00 -5.17
CA ARG A 59 7.97 -13.10 -5.34
C ARG A 59 7.41 -14.43 -4.87
N GLN A 60 6.69 -14.45 -3.74
CA GLN A 60 6.04 -15.66 -3.22
C GLN A 60 4.86 -16.09 -4.10
N SER A 61 3.99 -15.13 -4.45
CA SER A 61 2.87 -15.28 -5.36
C SER A 61 3.31 -15.39 -6.81
N GLY A 62 4.56 -15.12 -7.19
CA GLY A 62 5.04 -15.25 -8.56
C GLY A 62 4.98 -16.71 -9.07
N ALA A 63 5.03 -17.67 -8.14
CA ALA A 63 4.75 -19.07 -8.41
C ALA A 63 3.23 -19.38 -8.52
N ASP A 64 2.38 -18.62 -7.82
CA ASP A 64 0.98 -18.98 -7.56
C ASP A 64 -0.05 -18.10 -8.31
N PHE A 65 0.21 -16.80 -8.45
CA PHE A 65 -0.56 -15.83 -9.21
C PHE A 65 -0.35 -15.98 -10.72
N LYS A 66 0.89 -16.20 -11.20
CA LYS A 66 1.12 -16.47 -12.64
C LYS A 66 0.50 -17.79 -13.07
N SER A 67 0.53 -18.81 -12.22
CA SER A 67 -0.12 -20.10 -12.50
C SER A 67 -1.64 -19.97 -12.44
N THR A 68 -2.18 -19.26 -11.44
CA THR A 68 -3.62 -18.96 -11.33
C THR A 68 -4.11 -18.13 -12.51
N LEU A 69 -3.40 -17.08 -12.90
CA LEU A 69 -3.77 -16.24 -14.05
C LEU A 69 -3.71 -17.02 -15.36
N ARG A 70 -2.67 -17.85 -15.57
CA ARG A 70 -2.59 -18.74 -16.76
C ARG A 70 -3.73 -19.76 -16.79
N ARG A 71 -4.12 -20.30 -15.63
CA ARG A 71 -5.22 -21.26 -15.52
C ARG A 71 -6.55 -20.60 -15.88
N VAL A 72 -6.87 -19.48 -15.25
CA VAL A 72 -8.11 -18.73 -15.51
C VAL A 72 -8.17 -18.29 -16.98
N LEU A 73 -7.08 -17.73 -17.53
CA LEU A 73 -7.07 -17.36 -18.96
C LEU A 73 -7.30 -18.56 -19.88
N ARG A 74 -6.70 -19.73 -19.61
CA ARG A 74 -6.92 -20.95 -20.42
C ARG A 74 -8.35 -21.46 -20.32
N GLU A 75 -8.95 -21.43 -19.14
CA GLU A 75 -10.33 -21.84 -18.91
C GLU A 75 -11.30 -20.96 -19.73
N GLU A 76 -11.13 -19.63 -19.70
CA GLU A 76 -11.96 -18.69 -20.47
C GLU A 76 -11.76 -18.82 -22.00
N PHE A 77 -10.52 -19.01 -22.48
CA PHE A 77 -10.27 -19.23 -23.92
C PHE A 77 -10.82 -20.57 -24.43
N THR A 78 -10.88 -21.61 -23.58
CA THR A 78 -11.43 -22.91 -23.98
C THR A 78 -12.97 -22.87 -23.98
N ALA A 79 -13.56 -22.16 -23.01
CA ALA A 79 -15.01 -21.97 -22.93
C ALA A 79 -15.56 -21.06 -24.04
N ALA A 80 -14.79 -20.07 -24.50
CA ALA A 80 -15.19 -19.15 -25.56
C ALA A 80 -15.05 -19.70 -26.99
N ASN A 81 -14.48 -20.90 -27.16
CA ASN A 81 -14.17 -21.50 -28.47
C ASN A 81 -14.89 -22.85 -28.70
N LEU A 82 -15.96 -23.09 -27.93
CA LEU A 82 -16.95 -24.17 -28.06
C LEU A 82 -18.33 -23.54 -28.26
#